data_AF-A0A1V5R9C8-F1
#
_entry.id   AF-A0A1V5R9C8-F1
#
_cell.length_a   1.000
_cell.length_b   1.000
_cell.length_c   1.000
_cell.angle_alpha   90.00
_cell.angle_beta   90.00
_cell.angle_gamma   90.00
#
_symmetry.space_group_name_H-M   'P 1'
#
loop_
_entity.id
_entity.type
_entity.pdbx_description
1 polymer ?
#
loop_
_entity_poly.entity_id
_entity_poly.type
_entity_poly.pdbx_seq_one_letter_code
_entity_poly.pdbx_strand_id
1 'polypeptide(L)'
;MKWHKKVRIVLYVWWLDVKSLPGKIKRRIWNKHILLWWHRLYIRKDEFHRSLNMDGAAMLEMNEKERKKYLADLVRRREIAHQRDLTKC
;
A
#
# COMPACT_ATOMS: atom_id res chain seq x y z
N MET A 1 25.31 -22.41 21.77
CA MET A 1 25.15 -22.44 20.28
C MET A 1 26.49 -22.15 19.63
N LYS A 2 27.04 -23.03 18.77
CA LYS A 2 28.37 -22.86 18.16
C LYS A 2 28.43 -21.64 17.22
N TRP A 3 29.57 -20.94 17.19
CA TRP A 3 29.77 -19.68 16.46
C TRP A 3 29.36 -19.74 14.97
N HIS A 4 29.70 -20.83 14.28
CA HIS A 4 29.30 -21.05 12.88
C HIS A 4 27.78 -21.06 12.66
N LYS A 5 26.98 -21.53 13.63
CA LYS A 5 25.50 -21.49 13.52
C LYS A 5 24.99 -20.05 13.57
N LYS A 6 25.60 -19.18 14.38
CA LYS A 6 25.23 -17.75 14.45
C LYS A 6 25.53 -17.05 13.12
N VAL A 7 26.74 -17.23 12.59
CA VAL A 7 27.15 -16.63 11.30
C VAL A 7 26.20 -17.06 10.18
N ARG A 8 25.85 -18.35 10.13
CA ARG A 8 24.92 -18.88 9.12
C ARG A 8 23.51 -18.28 9.22
N ILE A 9 23.00 -18.04 10.44
CA ILE A 9 21.70 -17.39 10.64
C ILE A 9 21.75 -15.94 10.13
N VAL A 10 22.80 -15.20 10.46
CA VAL A 10 22.96 -13.80 10.01
C VAL A 10 23.03 -13.72 8.49
N LEU A 11 23.82 -14.59 7.85
CA LEU A 11 23.93 -14.65 6.39
C LEU A 11 22.59 -15.01 5.74
N TYR A 12 21.81 -15.91 6.34
CA TYR A 12 20.50 -16.30 5.83
C TYR A 12 19.48 -15.17 5.90
N VAL A 13 19.42 -14.45 7.02
CA VAL A 13 18.55 -13.27 7.17
C VAL A 13 18.95 -12.17 6.18
N TRP A 14 20.26 -11.91 6.05
CA TRP A 14 20.77 -10.93 5.09
C TRP A 14 20.42 -11.30 3.64
N TRP A 15 20.55 -12.57 3.27
CA TRP A 15 20.18 -13.06 1.94
C TRP A 15 18.68 -12.92 1.66
N LEU A 16 17.81 -13.21 2.63
CA LEU A 16 16.37 -12.98 2.51
C LEU A 16 16.05 -11.50 2.32
N ASP A 17 16.71 -10.62 3.06
CA ASP A 17 16.51 -9.17 2.93
C ASP A 17 16.89 -8.67 1.55
N VAL A 18 18.05 -9.09 1.02
CA VAL A 18 18.51 -8.74 -0.33
C VAL A 18 17.52 -9.22 -1.39
N LYS A 19 17.03 -10.46 -1.29
CA LYS A 19 16.03 -11.00 -2.23
C LYS A 19 14.68 -10.28 -2.15
N SER A 20 14.35 -9.66 -1.02
CA SER A 20 13.10 -8.91 -0.85
C SER A 20 13.14 -7.49 -1.46
N LEU A 21 14.33 -6.96 -1.76
CA LEU A 21 14.52 -5.58 -2.25
C LEU A 21 13.74 -5.26 -3.54
N PRO A 22 13.73 -6.11 -4.60
CA PRO A 22 12.96 -5.82 -5.81
C PRO A 22 11.46 -5.68 -5.52
N GLY A 23 10.93 -6.51 -4.61
CA GLY A 23 9.54 -6.44 -4.17
C GLY A 23 9.23 -5.15 -3.40
N LYS A 24 10.11 -4.74 -2.48
CA LYS A 24 10.01 -3.47 -1.75
C LYS A 24 10.00 -2.27 -2.70
N ILE A 25 10.93 -2.24 -3.66
CA ILE A 25 11.02 -1.17 -4.68
C ILE A 25 9.75 -1.14 -5.54
N LYS A 26 9.28 -2.29 -6.02
CA LYS A 26 8.02 -2.39 -6.77
C LYS A 26 6.85 -1.83 -5.97
N ARG A 27 6.66 -2.23 -4.71
CA ARG A 27 5.56 -1.71 -3.87
C ARG A 27 5.65 -0.20 -3.67
N ARG A 28 6.87 0.31 -3.47
CA ARG A 28 7.09 1.75 -3.28
C ARG A 28 6.73 2.55 -4.55
N ILE A 29 7.25 2.16 -5.70
CA ILE A 29 7.03 2.90 -6.95
C ILE A 29 5.61 2.67 -7.46
N TRP A 30 5.19 1.41 -7.58
CA TRP A 30 3.92 1.05 -8.19
C TRP A 30 2.74 1.32 -7.26
N ASN A 31 2.67 0.64 -6.11
CA ASN A 31 1.51 0.73 -5.23
C ASN A 31 1.41 2.11 -4.57
N LYS A 32 2.47 2.56 -3.90
CA LYS A 32 2.43 3.81 -3.11
C LYS A 32 2.37 5.08 -3.97
N HIS A 33 3.04 5.13 -5.13
CA HIS A 33 3.04 6.33 -5.97
C HIS A 33 2.07 6.22 -7.14
N ILE A 34 2.34 5.34 -8.11
CA ILE A 34 1.61 5.30 -9.39
C ILE A 34 0.12 4.94 -9.18
N LEU A 35 -0.15 3.83 -8.50
CA LEU A 35 -1.51 3.31 -8.32
C LEU A 35 -2.38 4.24 -7.48
N LEU A 36 -1.84 4.77 -6.37
CA LEU A 36 -2.57 5.72 -5.53
C LEU A 36 -2.82 7.05 -6.23
N TRP A 37 -1.86 7.54 -7.01
CA TRP A 37 -2.07 8.74 -7.82
C TRP A 37 -3.16 8.51 -8.86
N TRP A 38 -3.15 7.37 -9.54
CA TRP A 38 -4.21 6.99 -10.48
C TRP A 38 -5.60 6.95 -9.82
N HIS A 39 -5.70 6.39 -8.62
CA HIS A 39 -6.95 6.36 -7.85
C HIS A 39 -7.46 7.74 -7.42
N ARG A 40 -6.60 8.75 -7.35
CA ARG A 40 -6.99 10.14 -7.07
C ARG A 40 -7.52 10.86 -8.31
N LEU A 41 -7.01 10.54 -9.49
CA LEU A 41 -7.47 11.15 -10.74
C LEU A 41 -8.88 10.72 -11.11
N TYR A 42 -9.23 9.46 -10.83
CA TYR A 42 -10.55 8.92 -11.16
C TYR A 42 -11.22 8.30 -9.94
N ILE A 43 -12.07 9.07 -9.29
CA ILE A 43 -12.95 8.59 -8.24
C ILE A 43 -14.10 7.82 -8.91
N ARG A 44 -14.19 6.52 -8.62
CA ARG A 44 -15.23 5.63 -9.14
C ARG A 44 -16.60 6.01 -8.57
N LYS A 45 -17.66 5.62 -9.27
CA LYS A 45 -19.05 5.92 -8.87
C LYS A 45 -19.53 4.94 -7.79
N ASP A 46 -19.08 3.70 -7.87
CA ASP A 46 -19.39 2.62 -6.93
C ASP A 46 -18.51 2.73 -5.67
N GLU A 47 -19.15 2.81 -4.51
CA GLU A 47 -18.51 2.93 -3.19
C GLU A 47 -17.75 1.66 -2.77
N PHE A 48 -18.14 0.49 -3.30
CA PHE A 48 -17.53 -0.81 -3.03
C PHE A 48 -16.47 -1.19 -4.07
N HIS A 49 -16.14 -0.27 -4.99
CA HIS A 49 -15.13 -0.53 -6.00
C HIS A 49 -13.75 -0.81 -5.38
N ARG A 50 -13.03 -1.82 -5.90
CA ARG A 50 -11.73 -2.29 -5.37
C ARG A 50 -10.67 -1.21 -5.16
N SER A 51 -10.71 -0.10 -5.91
CA SER A 51 -9.80 1.06 -5.76
C SER A 51 -10.03 1.89 -4.49
N LEU A 52 -11.15 1.67 -3.80
CA LEU A 52 -11.53 2.26 -2.53
C LEU A 52 -11.30 1.31 -1.34
N ASN A 53 -10.68 0.15 -1.60
CA ASN A 53 -10.21 -0.74 -0.56
C ASN A 53 -8.82 -0.31 -0.08
N MET A 54 -8.49 -0.69 1.16
CA MET A 54 -7.16 -0.48 1.70
C MET A 54 -6.14 -1.32 0.93
N ASP A 55 -5.08 -0.67 0.43
CA ASP A 55 -3.93 -1.33 -0.18
C ASP A 55 -2.85 -1.58 0.89
N GLY A 56 -2.88 -2.77 1.48
CA GLY A 56 -1.89 -3.19 2.47
C GLY A 56 -0.45 -3.18 1.93
N ALA A 57 -0.26 -3.45 0.63
CA ALA A 57 1.06 -3.42 0.01
C ALA A 57 1.60 -1.99 -0.11
N ALA A 58 0.74 -1.01 -0.41
CA ALA A 58 1.10 0.40 -0.35
C ALA A 58 1.43 0.85 1.08
N MET A 59 0.60 0.46 2.05
CA MET A 59 0.75 0.87 3.46
C MET A 59 2.01 0.31 4.12
N LEU A 60 2.50 -0.87 3.69
CA LEU A 60 3.76 -1.44 4.16
C LEU A 60 4.96 -0.52 3.92
N GLU A 61 4.96 0.25 2.82
CA GLU A 61 6.05 1.16 2.45
C GLU A 61 5.79 2.63 2.88
N MET A 62 4.75 2.86 3.69
CA MET A 62 4.38 4.16 4.23
C MET A 62 4.76 4.30 5.71
N ASN A 63 5.26 5.48 6.08
CA ASN A 63 5.37 5.86 7.49
C ASN A 63 3.99 6.21 8.09
N GLU A 64 3.92 6.42 9.41
CA GLU A 64 2.65 6.67 10.10
C GLU A 64 1.90 7.90 9.56
N LYS A 65 2.62 8.99 9.28
CA LYS A 65 2.03 10.23 8.73
C LYS A 65 1.46 10.02 7.33
N GLU A 66 2.16 9.27 6.50
CA GLU A 66 1.70 8.88 5.16
C GLU A 66 0.47 7.97 5.23
N ARG A 67 0.44 7.00 6.15
CA ARG A 67 -0.72 6.14 6.38
C ARG A 67 -1.95 6.95 6.80
N LYS A 68 -1.80 7.91 7.72
CA LYS A 68 -2.90 8.80 8.13
C LYS A 68 -3.43 9.60 6.94
N LYS A 69 -2.55 10.20 6.14
CA LYS A 69 -2.94 10.92 4.91
C LYS A 69 -3.63 10.01 3.89
N TYR A 70 -3.14 8.78 3.73
CA TYR A 70 -3.72 7.79 2.83
C TYR A 70 -5.14 7.41 3.25
N LEU A 71 -5.35 7.10 4.53
CA LEU A 71 -6.66 6.73 5.07
C LEU A 71 -7.65 7.89 4.97
N ALA A 72 -7.24 9.13 5.28
CA ALA A 72 -8.08 10.30 5.12
C ALA A 72 -8.51 10.52 3.66
N ASP A 73 -7.58 10.38 2.71
CA ASP A 73 -7.90 10.46 1.28
C ASP A 73 -8.81 9.32 0.82
N LEU A 74 -8.65 8.11 1.36
CA LEU A 74 -9.50 6.96 1.07
C LEU A 74 -10.95 7.20 1.53
N VAL A 75 -11.13 7.70 2.76
CA VAL A 75 -12.44 8.06 3.32
C VAL A 75 -13.11 9.13 2.46
N ARG A 76 -12.38 10.21 2.14
CA ARG A 76 -12.89 11.27 1.25
C ARG A 76 -13.33 10.74 -0.10
N ARG A 77 -12.54 9.84 -0.72
CA ARG A 77 -12.89 9.25 -2.02
C ARG A 77 -14.11 8.32 -1.93
N ARG A 78 -14.28 7.60 -0.81
CA ARG A 78 -15.45 6.76 -0.56
C ARG A 78 -16.71 7.61 -0.36
N GLU A 79 -16.62 8.70 0.38
CA GLU A 79 -17.73 9.63 0.59
C GLU A 79 -18.19 10.26 -0.73
N ILE A 80 -17.26 10.68 -1.60
CA ILE A 80 -17.58 11.17 -2.95
C ILE A 80 -18.26 10.09 -3.80
N ALA A 81 -17.81 8.84 -3.71
CA ALA A 81 -18.44 7.73 -4.43
C ALA A 81 -19.87 7.49 -3.91
N HIS A 82 -20.05 7.42 -2.58
CA HIS A 82 -21.34 7.26 -1.92
C HIS A 82 -22.35 8.34 -2.36
N GLN A 83 -21.97 9.62 -2.31
CA GLN A 83 -22.82 10.73 -2.74
C GLN A 83 -23.24 10.62 -4.22
N ARG A 84 -22.32 10.19 -5.09
CA ARG A 84 -22.62 9.96 -6.51
C ARG A 84 -23.57 8.80 -6.74
N ASP A 85 -23.48 7.76 -5.92
CA ASP A 85 -24.37 6.61 -6.00
C ASP A 85 -25.80 6.99 -5.55
N LEU A 86 -25.90 7.74 -4.45
CA LEU A 86 -27.17 8.31 -3.98
C LEU A 86 -27.84 9.26 -4.98
N THR A 87 -27.06 10.12 -5.65
CA THR A 87 -27.60 11.09 -6.63
C THR A 87 -28.06 10.44 -7.95
N LYS A 88 -27.77 9.15 -8.14
CA LYS A 88 -28.16 8.39 -9.33
C LYS A 88 -29.43 7.55 -9.12
N CYS A 89 -29.96 7.51 -7.90
CA CYS A 89 -31.33 7.08 -7.61
C CYS A 89 -32.30 8.24 -7.89
#